data_AF-A0AAD5D5B4-F1
#
_entry.id   AF-A0AAD5D5B4-F1
#
_cell.length_a   1.000
_cell.length_b   1.000
_cell.length_c   1.000
_cell.angle_alpha   90.00
_cell.angle_beta   90.00
_cell.angle_gamma   90.00
#
_symmetry.space_group_name_H-M   'P 1'
#
loop_
_entity.id
_entity.type
_entity.pdbx_description
1 polymer ?
#
loop_
_entity_poly.entity_id
_entity_poly.type
_entity_poly.pdbx_seq_one_letter_code
_entity_poly.pdbx_strand_id
1 'polypeptide(L)'
;MPVDPTSKDIPQQIEYLWGLKSLITHGHAIPVIVTLLESPLEHLEGDLFTDDDWKLVQLVVTLFRNILAIQDITAQQRAAGLASELLRLRD
;
A
#
# COMPACT_ATOMS: atom_id res chain seq x y z
N MET A 1 1.25 5.62 1.60
CA MET A 1 0.80 6.74 2.45
C MET A 1 -0.60 7.14 2.02
N PRO A 2 -1.48 7.60 2.92
CA PRO A 2 -2.80 8.10 2.54
C PRO A 2 -2.70 9.31 1.62
N VAL A 3 -3.67 9.47 0.72
CA VAL A 3 -3.75 10.63 -0.19
C VAL A 3 -4.09 11.88 0.63
N ASP A 4 -3.34 12.96 0.43
CA ASP A 4 -3.63 14.26 1.03
C ASP A 4 -4.87 14.86 0.35
N PRO A 5 -5.90 15.31 1.11
CA PRO A 5 -7.14 15.86 0.56
C PRO A 5 -6.95 17.14 -0.26
N THR A 6 -5.81 17.81 -0.15
CA THR A 6 -5.45 18.99 -0.94
C THR A 6 -4.74 18.64 -2.25
N SER A 7 -4.48 17.35 -2.49
CA SER A 7 -3.83 16.87 -3.70
C SER A 7 -4.68 17.09 -4.95
N LYS A 8 -4.02 17.21 -6.09
CA LYS A 8 -4.68 17.18 -7.40
C LYS A 8 -4.97 15.74 -7.82
N ASP A 9 -6.01 15.54 -8.62
CA ASP A 9 -6.33 14.26 -9.25
C ASP A 9 -6.50 13.09 -8.27
N ILE A 10 -7.13 13.35 -7.12
CA ILE A 10 -7.40 12.37 -6.06
C ILE A 10 -8.00 11.05 -6.61
N PRO A 11 -9.00 11.04 -7.52
CA PRO A 11 -9.55 9.81 -8.05
C PRO A 11 -8.49 8.91 -8.71
N GLN A 12 -7.58 9.50 -9.50
CA GLN A 12 -6.52 8.77 -10.18
C GLN A 12 -5.47 8.24 -9.20
N GLN A 13 -5.13 9.02 -8.16
CA GLN A 13 -4.22 8.56 -7.10
C GLN A 13 -4.78 7.36 -6.35
N ILE A 14 -6.09 7.37 -6.07
CA ILE A 14 -6.78 6.24 -5.44
C ILE A 14 -6.73 5.00 -6.34
N GLU A 15 -6.95 5.16 -7.64
CA GLU A 15 -6.84 4.06 -8.61
C GLU A 15 -5.43 3.45 -8.63
N TYR A 16 -4.38 4.28 -8.65
CA TYR A 16 -3.01 3.79 -8.56
C TYR A 16 -2.71 3.06 -7.25
N LEU A 17 -3.22 3.56 -6.13
CA LEU A 17 -3.07 2.89 -4.84
C LEU A 17 -3.76 1.52 -4.83
N TRP A 18 -4.92 1.39 -5.47
CA TRP A 18 -5.56 0.08 -5.64
C TRP A 18 -4.74 -0.87 -6.51
N GLY A 19 -4.19 -0.38 -7.62
CA GLY A 19 -3.29 -1.17 -8.47
C GLY A 19 -2.07 -1.67 -7.68
N LEU A 20 -1.45 -0.79 -6.91
CA LEU A 20 -0.31 -1.11 -6.06
C LEU A 20 -0.67 -2.14 -4.97
N LYS A 21 -1.79 -1.93 -4.25
CA LYS A 21 -2.30 -2.89 -3.26
C LYS A 21 -2.49 -4.26 -3.90
N SER A 22 -3.14 -4.33 -5.06
CA SER A 22 -3.40 -5.57 -5.79
C SER A 22 -2.11 -6.31 -6.14
N LEU A 23 -1.15 -5.61 -6.75
CA LEU A 23 0.14 -6.18 -7.18
C LEU A 23 0.95 -6.72 -5.99
N ILE A 24 0.96 -6.00 -4.87
CA ILE A 24 1.71 -6.43 -3.68
C ILE A 24 1.02 -7.62 -3.00
N THR A 25 -0.31 -7.58 -2.85
CA THR A 25 -1.07 -8.58 -2.07
C THR A 25 -1.34 -9.90 -2.79
N HIS A 26 -1.46 -9.90 -4.11
CA HIS A 26 -1.75 -11.12 -4.90
C HIS A 26 -0.48 -11.77 -5.49
N GLY A 27 0.68 -11.14 -5.33
CA GLY A 27 1.96 -11.65 -5.80
C GLY A 27 2.82 -12.27 -4.70
N HIS A 28 4.10 -12.49 -5.01
CA HIS A 28 5.11 -12.95 -4.04
C HIS A 28 5.86 -11.82 -3.33
N ALA A 29 5.38 -10.58 -3.47
CA ALA A 29 6.03 -9.41 -2.89
C ALA A 29 6.01 -9.45 -1.35
N ILE A 30 4.91 -9.88 -0.73
CA ILE A 30 4.80 -9.94 0.74
C ILE A 30 5.90 -10.83 1.35
N PRO A 31 6.08 -12.11 0.93
CA PRO A 31 7.19 -12.93 1.43
C PRO A 31 8.56 -12.27 1.27
N VAL A 32 8.86 -11.71 0.11
CA VAL A 32 10.16 -11.05 -0.18
C VAL A 32 10.37 -9.81 0.68
N ILE A 33 9.32 -9.05 0.98
CA ILE A 33 9.41 -7.90 1.89
C ILE A 33 9.67 -8.38 3.32
N VAL A 34 9.05 -9.47 3.76
CA VAL A 34 9.24 -10.01 5.12
C VAL A 34 10.66 -10.55 5.31
N THR A 35 11.29 -11.14 4.28
CA THR A 35 12.68 -11.61 4.39
C THR A 35 13.68 -10.48 4.67
N LEU A 36 13.34 -9.21 4.36
CA LEU A 36 14.18 -8.06 4.73
C LEU A 36 14.33 -7.88 6.24
N LEU A 37 13.46 -8.49 7.04
CA LEU A 37 13.49 -8.42 8.50
C LEU A 37 14.36 -9.51 9.14
N GLU A 38 14.84 -10.48 8.39
CA GLU A 38 15.65 -11.59 8.93
C GLU A 38 16.89 -11.07 9.67
N SER A 39 17.76 -10.31 8.99
CA SER A 39 18.98 -9.77 9.62
C SER A 39 18.70 -8.79 10.76
N PRO A 40 17.78 -7.81 10.64
CA PRO A 40 17.39 -6.96 11.78
C PRO A 40 16.94 -7.75 13.02
N LEU A 41 16.22 -8.86 12.85
CA LEU A 41 15.75 -9.69 13.96
C LEU A 41 16.89 -10.51 14.57
N GLU A 42 17.78 -11.07 13.75
CA GLU A 42 19.00 -11.75 14.22
C GLU A 42 19.90 -10.78 15.03
N HIS A 43 20.09 -9.55 14.54
CA HIS A 43 20.84 -8.52 15.26
C HIS A 43 20.17 -8.13 16.59
N LEU A 44 18.83 -8.13 16.63
CA LEU A 44 18.07 -7.86 17.85
C LEU A 44 18.26 -8.95 18.92
N GLU A 45 18.28 -10.23 18.52
CA GLU A 45 18.54 -11.34 19.43
C GLU A 45 19.98 -11.36 19.95
N GLY A 46 20.93 -10.89 19.14
CA GLY A 46 22.36 -10.87 19.46
C GLY A 46 22.88 -9.61 20.17
N ASP A 47 22.00 -8.69 20.61
CA ASP A 47 22.37 -7.37 21.16
C ASP A 47 23.25 -6.50 20.23
N LEU A 48 23.13 -6.69 18.90
CA LEU A 48 23.85 -5.95 17.86
C LEU A 48 22.94 -5.01 17.06
N PHE A 49 21.72 -4.78 17.53
CA PHE A 49 20.70 -4.00 16.84
C PHE A 49 21.13 -2.54 16.63
N THR A 50 21.07 -2.09 15.38
CA THR A 50 21.49 -0.74 14.99
C THR A 50 20.32 0.20 14.70
N ASP A 51 20.61 1.50 14.62
CA ASP A 51 19.64 2.50 14.16
C ASP A 51 19.12 2.22 12.74
N ASP A 52 19.94 1.62 11.87
CA ASP A 52 19.55 1.30 10.50
C ASP A 52 18.66 0.07 10.44
N ASP A 53 18.89 -0.94 11.29
CA ASP A 53 17.96 -2.06 11.48
C ASP A 53 16.58 -1.55 11.93
N TRP A 54 16.56 -0.62 12.89
CA TRP A 54 15.32 0.01 13.35
C TRP A 54 14.59 0.75 12.24
N LYS A 55 15.29 1.54 11.43
CA LYS A 55 14.69 2.26 10.30
C LYS A 55 14.11 1.29 9.27
N LEU A 56 14.79 0.17 9.00
CA LEU A 56 14.29 -0.86 8.08
C LEU A 56 13.02 -1.52 8.64
N VAL A 57 13.01 -1.91 9.91
CA VAL A 57 11.82 -2.45 10.59
C VAL A 57 10.66 -1.45 10.49
N GLN A 58 10.92 -0.18 10.82
CA GLN A 58 9.92 0.88 10.72
C GLN A 58 9.37 1.05 9.30
N LEU A 59 10.24 0.99 8.29
CA LEU A 59 9.85 1.09 6.89
C LEU A 59 8.92 -0.07 6.47
N VAL A 60 9.29 -1.30 6.80
CA VAL A 60 8.49 -2.49 6.46
C VAL A 60 7.12 -2.46 7.15
N VAL A 61 7.09 -2.16 8.45
CA VAL A 61 5.83 -2.05 9.21
C VAL A 61 4.96 -0.92 8.66
N THR A 62 5.56 0.23 8.35
CA THR A 62 4.85 1.39 7.76
C THR A 62 4.30 1.06 6.38
N LEU A 63 5.04 0.30 5.56
CA LEU A 63 4.58 -0.16 4.26
C LEU A 63 3.34 -1.04 4.39
N PHE A 64 3.35 -2.05 5.28
CA PHE A 64 2.17 -2.89 5.50
C PHE A 64 0.99 -2.09 6.02
N ARG A 65 1.21 -1.21 7.00
CA ARG A 65 0.18 -0.31 7.52
C ARG A 65 -0.43 0.55 6.40
N ASN A 66 0.40 1.06 5.50
CA ASN A 66 -0.05 1.84 4.34
C ASN A 66 -0.89 1.02 3.36
N ILE A 67 -0.47 -0.20 3.04
CA ILE A 67 -1.21 -1.09 2.13
C ILE A 67 -2.57 -1.47 2.72
N LEU A 68 -2.61 -1.78 4.02
CA LEU A 68 -3.83 -2.13 4.74
C LEU A 68 -4.80 -0.93 4.87
N ALA A 69 -4.27 0.28 4.96
CA ALA A 69 -5.08 1.50 5.05
C ALA A 69 -5.77 1.89 3.74
N ILE A 70 -5.35 1.33 2.59
CA ILE A 70 -6.03 1.54 1.31
C ILE A 70 -7.38 0.81 1.39
N GLN A 71 -8.47 1.60 1.47
CA GLN A 71 -9.83 1.07 1.57
C GLN A 71 -10.16 0.19 0.37
N ASP A 72 -10.75 -0.98 0.64
CA ASP A 72 -11.27 -1.84 -0.40
C ASP A 72 -12.50 -1.19 -1.05
N ILE A 73 -12.61 -1.40 -2.36
CA ILE A 73 -13.75 -0.95 -3.14
C ILE A 73 -15.00 -1.57 -2.55
N THR A 74 -15.88 -0.77 -1.96
CA THR A 74 -17.27 -1.21 -1.80
C THR A 74 -17.83 -1.41 -3.20
N ALA A 75 -18.50 -2.53 -3.48
CA ALA A 75 -19.05 -2.84 -4.80
C ALA A 75 -19.85 -1.66 -5.41
N GLN A 76 -20.44 -0.84 -4.54
CA GLN A 76 -21.16 0.38 -4.85
C GLN A 76 -20.30 1.51 -5.45
N GLN A 77 -19.06 1.69 -5.00
CA GLN A 77 -18.13 2.69 -5.55
C GLN A 77 -17.61 2.31 -6.95
N ARG A 78 -17.42 1.00 -7.21
CA ARG A 78 -17.07 0.50 -8.56
C ARG A 78 -18.20 0.71 -9.56
N ALA A 79 -19.45 0.45 -9.14
CA ALA A 79 -20.63 0.66 -9.97
C ALA A 79 -20.87 2.16 -10.26
N ALA A 80 -20.64 3.03 -9.29
CA ALA A 80 -20.77 4.48 -9.46
C ALA A 80 -19.69 5.06 -10.41
N GLY A 81 -18.45 4.57 -10.33
CA GLY A 81 -17.38 4.97 -11.26
C GLY A 81 -17.69 4.59 -12.71
N LEU A 82 -18.09 3.34 -12.95
CA LEU A 82 -18.50 2.86 -14.28
C LEU A 82 -19.72 3.59 -14.83
N ALA A 83 -20.71 3.91 -13.99
CA ALA A 83 -21.88 4.69 -14.40
C ALA A 83 -21.48 6.11 -14.85
N SER A 84 -20.51 6.73 -14.19
CA SER A 84 -20.04 8.07 -14.53
C SER A 84 -19.22 8.11 -15.83
N GLU A 85 -18.43 7.07 -16.12
CA GLU A 85 -17.73 6.91 -17.40
C GLU A 85 -18.71 6.63 -18.56
N LEU A 86 -19.68 5.73 -18.35
CA LEU A 86 -20.71 5.45 -19.36
C LEU A 86 -21.59 6.67 -19.65
N LEU A 87 -21.82 7.53 -18.66
CA LEU A 87 -22.50 8.82 -18.86
C LEU A 87 -21.64 9.80 -19.66
N ARG A 88 -20.34 9.90 -19.39
CA ARG A 88 -19.41 10.75 -20.16
C ARG A 88 -19.21 10.31 -21.61
N LEU A 89 -19.39 9.02 -21.92
CA LEU A 89 -19.31 8.50 -23.29
C LEU A 89 -20.62 8.65 -24.08
N ARG A 90 -21.71 9.03 -23.42
CA ARG A 90 -23.04 9.16 -24.02
C ARG A 90 -23.36 10.59 -24.49
N ASP A 91 -22.72 11.59 -23.89
CA ASP A 91 -22.78 13.01 -24.30
C ASP A 91 -21.70 13.33 -25.33
#